data_AF-A0A7W0QJY7-F1
#
_entry.id   AF-A0A7W0QJY7-F1
#
_cell.length_a   1.000
_cell.length_b   1.000
_cell.length_c   1.000
_cell.angle_alpha   90.00
_cell.angle_beta   90.00
_cell.angle_gamma   90.00
#
_symmetry.space_group_name_H-M   'P 1'
#
loop_
_entity.id
_entity.type
_entity.pdbx_description
1 polymer ?
#
loop_
_entity_poly.entity_id
_entity_poly.type
_entity_poly.pdbx_seq_one_letter_code
_entity_poly.pdbx_strand_id
1 'polypeptide(L)'
;MFSGKSEEMIRRLRRAEIAGQRVVIFKPRIDDRFDAADVVSHAGARMRGVPVSSVAELVARAPDFEVVGIDEVQFFEQGVISASLELAQNGARVVAAGLDQDFRR
;
A
#
# COMPACT_ATOMS: atom_id res chain seq x y z
N MET A 1 -4.93 -9.95 9.24
CA MET A 1 -4.67 -10.15 10.69
C MET A 1 -4.73 -8.82 11.44
N PHE A 2 -5.32 -8.85 12.65
CA PHE A 2 -5.80 -7.73 13.46
C PHE A 2 -4.72 -6.92 14.21
N SER A 3 -3.49 -6.94 13.72
CA SER A 3 -2.35 -6.25 14.33
C SER A 3 -2.28 -4.74 14.02
N GLY A 4 -3.32 -4.15 13.44
CA GLY A 4 -3.38 -2.71 13.15
C GLY A 4 -2.51 -2.25 11.96
N LYS A 5 -2.05 -3.15 11.09
CA LYS A 5 -1.19 -2.81 9.93
C LYS A 5 -1.76 -1.72 9.03
N SER A 6 -2.95 -1.96 8.47
CA SER A 6 -3.62 -1.00 7.59
C SER A 6 -3.99 0.28 8.34
N GLU A 7 -4.27 0.20 9.65
CA GLU A 7 -4.54 1.38 10.48
C GLU A 7 -3.30 2.27 10.61
N GLU A 8 -2.14 1.70 10.93
CA GLU A 8 -0.88 2.44 11.03
C GLU A 8 -0.44 3.00 9.67
N MET A 9 -0.62 2.24 8.59
CA MET A 9 -0.38 2.71 7.22
C MET A 9 -1.26 3.93 6.90
N ILE A 10 -2.58 3.82 7.06
CA ILE A 10 -3.52 4.92 6.83
C ILE A 10 -3.15 6.13 7.68
N ARG A 11 -2.77 5.92 8.95
CA ARG A 11 -2.35 7.00 9.85
C ARG A 11 -1.10 7.73 9.33
N ARG A 12 -0.12 7.02 8.77
CA ARG A 12 1.09 7.62 8.18
C ARG A 12 0.80 8.40 6.91
N LEU A 13 -0.05 7.85 6.05
CA LEU A 13 -0.41 8.43 4.75
C LEU A 13 -1.29 9.67 4.90
N ARG A 14 -2.28 9.65 5.82
CA ARG A 14 -3.07 10.84 6.16
C ARG A 14 -2.22 12.00 6.65
N ARG A 15 -1.14 11.74 7.41
CA ARG A 15 -0.22 12.81 7.83
C ARG A 15 0.50 13.46 6.64
N ALA A 16 0.80 12.69 5.60
CA ALA A 16 1.40 13.23 4.37
C ALA A 16 0.38 14.02 3.53
N GLU A 17 -0.87 13.54 3.42
CA GLU A 17 -1.94 14.30 2.76
C GLU A 17 -2.20 15.65 3.46
N ILE A 18 -2.23 15.66 4.80
CA ILE A 18 -2.38 16.90 5.59
C ILE A 18 -1.21 17.87 5.35
N ALA A 19 -0.01 17.35 5.06
CA ALA A 19 1.16 18.14 4.69
C ALA A 19 1.15 18.59 3.21
N GLY A 20 0.08 18.33 2.46
CA GLY A 20 -0.08 18.74 1.07
C GLY A 20 0.62 17.82 0.05
N GLN A 21 1.11 16.66 0.48
CA GLN A 21 1.79 15.72 -0.42
C GLN A 21 0.77 14.91 -1.25
N ARG A 22 1.14 14.56 -2.48
CA ARG A 22 0.36 13.62 -3.30
C ARG A 22 0.57 12.20 -2.78
N VAL A 23 -0.51 11.56 -2.33
CA VAL A 23 -0.47 10.23 -1.71
C VAL A 23 -1.33 9.22 -2.47
N VAL A 24 -0.86 7.98 -2.57
CA VAL A 24 -1.62 6.85 -3.11
C VAL A 24 -1.44 5.61 -2.25
N ILE A 25 -2.46 4.74 -2.19
CA ILE A 25 -2.31 3.38 -1.66
C ILE A 25 -2.58 2.39 -2.78
N PHE A 26 -1.65 1.49 -3.04
CA PHE A 26 -1.84 0.34 -3.89
C PHE A 26 -2.19 -0.89 -3.06
N LYS A 27 -3.17 -1.66 -3.53
CA LYS A 27 -3.54 -2.95 -2.96
C LYS A 27 -3.62 -4.00 -4.06
N PRO A 28 -3.28 -5.26 -3.78
CA PRO A 28 -3.38 -6.31 -4.79
C PRO A 28 -4.86 -6.58 -5.09
N ARG A 29 -5.22 -6.72 -6.37
CA ARG A 29 -6.62 -6.90 -6.80
C ARG A 29 -7.29 -8.13 -6.18
N ILE A 30 -6.51 -9.16 -5.82
CA ILE A 30 -7.00 -10.36 -5.14
C ILE A 30 -7.49 -10.10 -3.70
N ASP A 31 -7.15 -8.95 -3.11
CA ASP A 31 -7.61 -8.56 -1.79
C ASP A 31 -8.93 -7.76 -1.84
N ASP A 32 -10.05 -8.47 -1.92
CA ASP A 32 -11.42 -7.92 -1.99
C ASP A 32 -12.22 -8.05 -0.68
N ARG A 33 -11.57 -8.49 0.41
CA ARG A 33 -12.21 -8.92 1.67
C ARG A 33 -13.08 -7.86 2.37
N PHE A 34 -12.83 -6.58 2.13
CA PHE A 34 -13.55 -5.47 2.81
C PHE A 34 -14.13 -4.45 1.84
N ASP A 35 -13.38 -4.10 0.79
CA ASP A 35 -13.84 -3.19 -0.27
C ASP A 35 -12.96 -3.38 -1.51
N ALA A 36 -13.56 -3.33 -2.71
CA ALA A 36 -12.86 -3.50 -3.97
C ALA A 36 -11.95 -2.30 -4.32
N ALA A 37 -12.25 -1.10 -3.81
CA ALA A 37 -11.52 0.12 -4.08
C ALA A 37 -10.80 0.65 -2.83
N ASP A 38 -11.40 0.55 -1.64
CA ASP A 38 -10.82 1.15 -0.44
C ASP A 38 -9.90 0.20 0.33
N VAL A 39 -8.90 0.80 1.00
CA VAL A 39 -8.16 0.13 2.08
C VAL A 39 -8.86 0.46 3.39
N VAL A 40 -9.34 -0.59 4.07
CA VAL A 40 -10.14 -0.50 5.29
C VAL A 40 -9.42 -1.25 6.40
N SER A 41 -9.12 -0.55 7.50
CA SER A 41 -8.62 -1.18 8.71
C SER A 41 -9.76 -1.80 9.50
N HIS A 42 -9.43 -2.76 10.36
CA HIS A 42 -10.41 -3.36 11.27
C HIS A 42 -11.04 -2.35 12.24
N ALA A 43 -10.30 -1.30 12.62
CA ALA A 43 -10.80 -0.22 13.47
C ALA A 43 -11.67 0.81 12.72
N GLY A 44 -12.00 0.55 11.44
CA GLY A 44 -12.85 1.42 10.62
C GLY A 44 -12.11 2.59 9.97
N ALA A 45 -10.78 2.68 10.09
CA ALA A 45 -10.01 3.65 9.33
C ALA A 45 -10.07 3.30 7.84
N ARG A 46 -10.31 4.31 7.00
CA ARG A 46 -10.47 4.13 5.56
C ARG A 46 -9.68 5.15 4.77
N MET A 47 -9.10 4.72 3.67
CA MET A 47 -8.47 5.57 2.68
C MET A 47 -8.63 4.93 1.29
N ARG A 48 -8.78 5.77 0.26
CA ARG A 48 -8.98 5.29 -1.10
C ARG A 48 -7.74 4.52 -1.57
N GLY A 49 -7.95 3.28 -1.98
CA GLY A 49 -6.93 2.44 -2.58
C GLY A 49 -7.05 2.42 -4.10
N VAL A 50 -5.98 1.96 -4.75
CA VAL A 50 -5.92 1.67 -6.17
C VAL A 50 -5.60 0.18 -6.29
N PRO A 51 -6.60 -0.66 -6.64
CA PRO A 51 -6.34 -2.07 -6.87
C PRO A 51 -5.47 -2.23 -8.13
N VAL A 52 -4.41 -3.01 -8.00
CA VAL A 52 -3.46 -3.32 -9.08
C VAL A 52 -3.27 -4.82 -9.20
N SER A 53 -2.99 -5.28 -10.42
CA SER A 53 -2.94 -6.71 -10.75
C SER A 53 -1.51 -7.23 -10.87
N SER A 54 -0.52 -6.35 -10.88
CA SER A 54 0.90 -6.67 -10.96
C SER A 54 1.77 -5.53 -10.41
N VAL A 55 3.04 -5.83 -10.13
CA VAL A 55 4.03 -4.81 -9.74
C VAL A 55 4.29 -3.82 -10.88
N ALA A 56 4.22 -4.26 -12.14
CA ALA A 56 4.37 -3.37 -13.29
C ALA A 56 3.27 -2.30 -13.35
N GLU A 57 2.01 -2.68 -13.06
CA GLU A 57 0.89 -1.72 -12.99
C GLU A 57 1.08 -0.72 -11.83
N LEU A 58 1.58 -1.18 -10.68
CA LEU A 58 1.93 -0.33 -9.54
C LEU A 58 2.96 0.72 -9.94
N VAL A 59 4.08 0.30 -10.53
CA VAL A 59 5.16 1.22 -10.94
C VAL A 59 4.68 2.22 -11.99
N ALA A 60 3.88 1.78 -12.97
CA ALA A 60 3.35 2.67 -14.00
C ALA A 60 2.41 3.76 -13.47
N ARG A 61 1.75 3.52 -12.32
CA ARG A 61 0.78 4.44 -11.71
C ARG A 61 1.35 5.28 -10.57
N ALA A 62 2.54 4.98 -10.09
CA ALA A 62 3.19 5.68 -8.99
C ALA A 62 3.89 7.03 -9.30
N PRO A 63 4.29 7.41 -10.53
CA PRO A 63 5.16 8.58 -10.76
C PRO A 63 4.62 9.93 -10.26
N ASP A 64 3.31 10.07 -10.17
CA ASP A 64 2.65 11.30 -9.72
C ASP A 64 2.45 11.39 -8.20
N PHE A 65 3.03 10.48 -7.42
CA PHE A 65 2.82 10.44 -5.98
C PHE A 65 4.14 10.58 -5.21
N GLU A 66 4.13 11.44 -4.21
CA GLU A 66 5.27 11.69 -3.32
C GLU A 66 5.32 10.67 -2.19
N VAL A 67 4.17 10.11 -1.79
CA VAL A 67 4.09 9.04 -0.79
C VAL A 67 3.25 7.89 -1.33
N VAL A 68 3.86 6.70 -1.35
CA VAL A 68 3.26 5.49 -1.92
C VAL A 68 3.07 4.45 -0.82
N GLY A 69 1.80 4.14 -0.54
CA GLY A 69 1.40 3.01 0.31
C GLY A 69 1.28 1.73 -0.50
N ILE A 70 1.76 0.60 0.03
CA ILE A 70 1.57 -0.74 -0.54
C ILE A 70 1.01 -1.65 0.55
N ASP A 71 -0.30 -1.91 0.54
CA ASP A 71 -0.95 -2.78 1.52
C ASP A 71 -0.96 -4.24 1.06
N GLU A 72 -1.01 -5.15 2.05
CA GLU A 72 -0.96 -6.60 1.87
C GLU A 72 0.15 -7.06 0.89
N VAL A 73 1.37 -6.51 1.09
CA VAL A 73 2.51 -6.67 0.18
C VAL A 73 2.89 -8.14 -0.10
N GLN A 74 2.58 -9.04 0.82
CA GLN A 74 2.85 -10.48 0.67
C GLN A 74 2.12 -11.15 -0.50
N PHE A 75 1.09 -10.51 -1.07
CA PHE A 75 0.37 -11.04 -2.23
C PHE A 75 0.94 -10.58 -3.58
N PHE A 76 1.96 -9.71 -3.59
CA PHE A 76 2.66 -9.35 -4.81
C PHE A 76 3.83 -10.31 -5.11
N GLU A 77 4.24 -10.39 -6.37
CA GLU A 77 5.47 -11.07 -6.74
C GLU A 77 6.72 -10.41 -6.14
N GLN A 78 7.85 -11.15 -6.06
CA GLN A 78 9.11 -10.67 -5.47
C GLN A 78 9.62 -9.35 -6.07
N GLY A 79 9.24 -9.04 -7.33
CA GLY A 79 9.57 -7.77 -7.99
C GLY A 79 9.12 -6.53 -7.22
N VAL A 80 8.17 -6.65 -6.28
CA VAL A 80 7.71 -5.55 -5.43
C VAL A 80 8.84 -4.95 -4.59
N ILE A 81 9.87 -5.73 -4.26
CA ILE A 81 11.05 -5.26 -3.52
C ILE A 81 11.83 -4.26 -4.38
N SER A 82 12.22 -4.68 -5.59
CA SER A 82 12.95 -3.83 -6.54
C SER A 82 12.15 -2.59 -6.91
N ALA A 83 10.84 -2.74 -7.15
CA ALA A 83 9.95 -1.62 -7.43
C ALA A 83 9.88 -0.62 -6.26
N SER A 84 9.76 -1.11 -5.01
CA SER A 84 9.75 -0.25 -3.82
C SER A 84 11.05 0.53 -3.67
N LEU A 85 12.18 -0.11 -3.95
CA LEU A 85 13.49 0.54 -3.91
C LEU A 85 13.65 1.58 -5.03
N GLU A 86 13.21 1.27 -6.24
CA GLU A 86 13.24 2.20 -7.38
C GLU A 86 12.38 3.45 -7.12
N LEU A 87 11.16 3.27 -6.61
CA LEU A 87 10.30 4.40 -6.21
C LEU A 87 10.98 5.27 -5.15
N ALA A 88 11.63 4.65 -4.16
CA ALA A 88 12.36 5.36 -3.12
C ALA A 88 13.57 6.12 -3.69
N GLN A 89 14.31 5.53 -4.62
CA GLN A 89 15.43 6.17 -5.32
C GLN A 89 14.98 7.36 -6.16
N ASN A 90 13.77 7.29 -6.73
CA ASN A 90 13.14 8.37 -7.48
C ASN A 90 12.49 9.45 -6.60
N GLY A 91 12.71 9.42 -5.29
CA GLY A 91 12.29 10.45 -4.34
C GLY A 91 10.92 10.22 -3.68
N ALA A 92 10.23 9.12 -3.99
CA ALA A 92 8.98 8.79 -3.32
C ALA A 92 9.23 8.19 -1.94
N ARG A 93 8.41 8.54 -0.95
CA ARG A 93 8.39 7.85 0.35
C ARG A 93 7.51 6.60 0.24
N VAL A 94 8.10 5.42 0.34
CA VAL A 94 7.36 4.15 0.30
C VAL A 94 7.00 3.68 1.72
N VAL A 95 5.73 3.34 1.93
CA VAL A 95 5.22 2.71 3.16
C VAL A 95 4.58 1.38 2.77
N ALA A 96 5.24 0.26 3.10
CA ALA A 96 4.69 -1.07 2.86
C ALA A 96 4.10 -1.67 4.13
N ALA A 97 2.99 -2.38 4.01
CA ALA A 97 2.42 -3.20 5.06
C ALA A 97 2.05 -4.58 4.51
N GLY A 98 2.24 -5.60 5.33
CA GLY A 98 1.89 -6.97 4.98
C GLY A 98 2.18 -7.93 6.11
N LEU A 99 1.92 -9.19 5.86
CA LEU A 99 2.19 -10.28 6.80
C LEU A 99 3.65 -10.73 6.67
N ASP A 100 4.30 -10.90 7.81
CA ASP A 100 5.60 -11.52 7.94
C ASP A 100 5.53 -13.06 7.91
N GLN A 101 4.38 -13.60 8.30
CA GLN A 101 4.10 -15.03 8.43
C GLN A 101 2.78 -15.41 7.75
N ASP A 102 2.68 -16.66 7.30
CA ASP A 102 1.39 -17.24 6.92
C ASP A 102 0.72 -17.97 8.11
N PHE A 103 -0.38 -18.67 7.88
CA PHE A 103 -1.10 -19.37 8.95
C PHE A 103 -0.37 -20.62 9.48
N ARG A 104 0.65 -21.12 8.77
CA ARG A 104 1.45 -22.29 9.11
C ARG A 104 2.73 -21.92 9.83
N ARG A 105 3.33 -20.76 9.53
CA ARG A 105 4.37 -20.04 10.29
C ARG A 105 5.00 -18.94 9.45
#